data_AF-A0A2H5UZP9-F1
#
_entry.id   AF-A0A2H5UZP9-F1
#
_cell.length_a   1.000
_cell.length_b   1.000
_cell.length_c   1.000
_cell.angle_alpha   90.00
_cell.angle_beta   90.00
_cell.angle_gamma   90.00
#
_symmetry.space_group_name_H-M   'P 1'
#
loop_
_entity.id
_entity.type
_entity.pdbx_description
1 polymer ?
#
loop_
_entity_poly.entity_id
_entity_poly.type
_entity_poly.pdbx_seq_one_letter_code
_entity_poly.pdbx_strand_id
1 'polypeptide(L)' 'MGGYRVGGLVVEVSRGRRGKYDSGYRYCSRCTVFILTSNLKCPFCHTILRQHPRKRRAKLKIVKLED' A
#
# COMPACT_ATOMS: atom_id res chain seq x y z
N MET A 1 -12.36 5.45 14.01
CA MET A 1 -11.42 5.76 12.91
C MET A 1 -10.48 6.84 13.41
N GLY A 2 -9.17 6.59 13.50
CA GLY A 2 -8.21 7.55 14.06
C GLY A 2 -7.42 8.26 12.96
N GLY A 3 -7.48 9.59 12.91
CA GLY A 3 -6.61 10.40 12.05
C GLY A 3 -5.25 10.61 12.72
N TYR A 4 -4.16 10.52 11.96
CA TYR A 4 -2.83 10.88 12.47
C TYR A 4 -2.49 12.31 12.03
N ARG A 5 -1.95 13.13 12.94
CA ARG A 5 -1.46 14.48 12.64
C ARG A 5 0.01 14.44 12.23
N VAL A 6 0.36 14.97 11.06
CA VAL A 6 1.76 15.24 10.67
C VAL A 6 1.86 16.65 10.14
N GLY A 7 2.70 17.48 10.76
CA GLY A 7 2.97 18.84 10.28
C GLY A 7 1.71 19.71 10.05
N GLY A 8 0.66 19.50 10.83
CA GLY A 8 -0.62 20.21 10.69
C GLY A 8 -1.57 19.67 9.62
N LEU A 9 -1.16 18.70 8.78
CA LEU A 9 -2.00 18.02 7.82
C LEU A 9 -2.68 16.80 8.46
N VAL A 10 -4.02 16.80 8.44
CA VAL A 10 -4.84 15.64 8.77
C VAL A 10 -4.87 14.75 7.54
N VAL A 11 -4.29 13.55 7.63
CA VAL A 11 -4.32 12.56 6.55
C VAL A 11 -5.21 11.39 6.94
N GLU A 12 -6.05 10.96 6.00
CA GLU A 12 -6.87 9.77 6.21
C GLU A 12 -6.03 8.50 6.05
N VAL A 13 -6.21 7.61 7.02
CA VAL A 13 -5.41 6.42 7.19
C VAL A 13 -6.27 5.21 7.49
N SER A 14 -5.90 4.09 6.90
CA SER A 14 -6.58 2.82 7.12
C SER A 14 -5.59 1.67 7.26
N ARG A 15 -5.92 0.72 8.13
CA ARG A 15 -5.18 -0.54 8.31
C ARG A 15 -5.73 -1.68 7.45
N GLY A 16 -6.92 -1.50 6.86
CA GLY A 16 -7.56 -2.50 6.00
C GLY A 16 -7.01 -2.49 4.58
N ARG A 17 -6.88 -3.68 3.96
CA ARG A 17 -6.35 -3.85 2.59
C ARG A 17 -7.41 -3.83 1.48
N ARG A 18 -8.67 -4.15 1.78
CA ARG A 18 -9.71 -4.37 0.76
C ARG A 18 -10.05 -3.04 0.05
N GLY A 19 -9.98 -3.03 -1.29
CA GLY A 19 -10.38 -1.91 -2.14
C GLY A 19 -9.50 -0.65 -2.09
N LYS A 20 -8.47 -0.60 -1.23
CA LYS A 20 -7.76 0.66 -0.94
C LYS A 20 -6.99 1.25 -2.12
N TYR A 21 -6.36 0.41 -2.94
CA TYR A 21 -5.66 0.88 -4.13
C TYR A 21 -6.61 1.49 -5.16
N ASP A 22 -7.82 0.96 -5.26
CA ASP A 22 -8.87 1.42 -6.19
C ASP A 22 -9.45 2.77 -5.73
N SER A 23 -9.63 2.93 -4.42
CA SER A 23 -10.09 4.19 -3.81
C SER A 23 -9.00 5.27 -3.65
N GLY A 24 -7.86 5.15 -4.35
CA GLY A 24 -6.80 6.16 -4.35
C GLY A 24 -5.86 6.17 -3.14
N TYR A 25 -5.95 5.18 -2.24
CA TYR A 25 -5.00 5.06 -1.13
C TYR A 25 -3.70 4.44 -1.61
N ARG A 26 -2.61 4.88 -0.99
CA ARG A 26 -1.26 4.37 -1.24
C ARG A 26 -0.71 3.72 0.02
N TYR A 27 0.03 2.62 -0.14
CA TYR A 27 0.50 1.82 0.98
C TYR A 27 1.93 2.19 1.39
N CYS A 28 2.12 2.57 2.66
CA CYS A 28 3.45 2.77 3.24
C CYS A 28 3.98 1.45 3.82
N SER A 29 5.11 0.95 3.33
CA SER A 29 5.70 -0.29 3.86
C SER A 29 6.41 -0.15 5.20
N ARG A 30 6.83 1.07 5.58
CA ARG A 30 7.42 1.31 6.91
C ARG A 30 6.36 1.51 7.98
N CYS A 31 5.36 2.34 7.71
CA CYS A 31 4.27 2.59 8.64
C CYS A 31 3.18 1.50 8.63
N THR A 32 3.19 0.61 7.62
CA THR A 32 2.21 -0.48 7.44
C THR A 32 0.75 -0.02 7.36
N VAL A 33 0.53 1.19 6.84
CA VAL A 33 -0.80 1.81 6.70
C VAL A 33 -1.07 2.22 5.26
N PHE A 34 -2.35 2.26 4.90
CA PHE A 34 -2.86 2.90 3.71
C PHE A 34 -3.15 4.37 4.00
N ILE A 35 -2.69 5.25 3.12
CA ILE A 35 -2.79 6.70 3.27
C ILE A 35 -3.51 7.23 2.04
N LEU A 36 -4.61 7.96 2.24
CA LEU A 36 -5.27 8.67 1.15
C LEU A 36 -4.47 9.94 0.86
N THR A 37 -3.69 9.92 -0.22
CA THR A 37 -2.85 11.07 -0.58
C THR A 37 -2.48 11.03 -2.06
N SER A 38 -2.40 12.22 -2.66
CA SER A 38 -1.87 12.43 -4.01
C SER A 38 -0.34 12.33 -4.05
N ASN A 39 0.33 12.45 -2.89
CA ASN A 39 1.78 12.43 -2.78
C ASN A 39 2.36 11.02 -2.92
N LEU A 40 3.57 10.94 -3.47
CA LEU A 40 4.32 9.69 -3.61
C LEU A 40 5.07 9.31 -2.33
N LYS A 41 5.29 10.25 -1.41
CA LYS A 41 6.01 10.03 -0.16
C LYS A 41 5.06 9.94 1.02
N CYS A 42 5.38 9.06 1.96
CA CYS A 42 4.68 8.93 3.22
C CYS A 42 4.83 10.22 4.04
N PRO A 43 3.75 10.88 4.48
CA PRO A 43 3.86 12.06 5.33
C PRO A 43 4.52 11.77 6.69
N PHE A 44 4.48 10.52 7.17
CA PHE A 44 5.04 10.14 8.47
C PHE A 44 6.55 9.86 8.43
N CYS A 45 7.00 9.13 7.42
CA CYS A 45 8.36 8.56 7.38
C CYS A 45 9.10 8.84 6.07
N HIS A 46 8.51 9.64 5.18
CA HIS A 46 9.01 10.06 3.87
C HIS A 46 9.39 8.93 2.89
N THR A 47 9.11 7.68 3.25
CA THR A 47 9.29 6.51 2.36
C THR A 47 8.32 6.58 1.19
N ILE A 48 8.76 6.12 0.02
CA ILE A 48 7.92 6.04 -1.18
C ILE A 48 6.76 5.08 -0.95
N LEU A 49 5.54 5.54 -1.22
CA LEU A 49 4.31 4.79 -1.09
C LEU A 49 4.12 3.88 -2.30
N ARG A 50 3.60 2.68 -2.06
CA ARG A 50 3.23 1.75 -3.13
C ARG A 50 1.88 2.13 -3.69
N GLN A 51 1.80 2.24 -5.01
CA GLN A 51 0.58 2.52 -5.76
C GLN A 51 -0.13 1.25 -6.24
N HIS A 52 0.56 0.11 -6.27
CA HIS A 52 -0.01 -1.15 -6.72
C HIS A 52 0.21 -2.26 -5.69
N PRO A 53 -0.73 -3.22 -5.60
CA PRO A 53 -0.54 -4.43 -4.82
C PRO A 53 0.65 -5.23 -5.37
N ARG A 54 1.31 -5.99 -4.50
CA ARG A 54 2.34 -6.93 -4.94
C ARG A 54 1.69 -7.94 -5.88
N LYS A 55 2.13 -7.99 -7.14
CA LYS A 55 1.79 -9.10 -8.04
C LYS A 55 2.23 -10.38 -7.33
N ARG A 56 1.29 -11.25 -6.94
CA ARG A 56 1.63 -12.61 -6.54
C ARG A 56 2.23 -13.25 -7.79
N ARG A 57 3.54 -13.52 -7.79
CA ARG A 57 4.09 -14.48 -8.74
C ARG A 57 3.35 -15.78 -8.47
N ALA A 58 2.43 -16.16 -9.36
CA ALA A 58 1.95 -17.53 -9.37
C ALA A 58 3.21 -18.39 -9.51
N LYS A 59 3.48 -19.26 -8.53
CA LYS A 59 4.50 -20.28 -8.70
C LYS A 59 4.00 -21.17 -9.83
N LEU A 60 4.40 -20.87 -11.07
CA LEU A 60 4.22 -21.79 -12.17
C LEU A 60 4.96 -23.06 -11.75
N LYS A 61 4.20 -24.11 -11.41
CA LYS A 61 4.78 -25.43 -11.24
C LYS A 61 5.22 -25.84 -12.64
N ILE A 62 6.53 -25.91 -12.88
CA ILE A 62 7.04 -26.61 -14.04
C ILE A 62 6.72 -28.08 -13.77
N VAL A 63 5.62 -28.56 -14.35
CA VAL A 63 5.33 -30.00 -14.45
C VAL A 63 6.23 -30.54 -15.55
N LYS A 64 7.13 -31.47 -15.22
CA LYS A 64 7.82 -32.27 -16.23
C LYS A 64 6.75 -33.11 -16.95
N LEU A 65 6.64 -32.95 -18.25
CA LEU A 65 6.00 -33.93 -19.12
C LEU A 65 7.07 -34.98 -19.41
N GLU A 66 6.83 -36.21 -18.97
CA GLU A 66 7.60 -37.39 -19.41
C GLU A 66 6.80 -38.05 -20.55
N ASP A 67 7.51 -38.42 -21.62
CA ASP A 67 7.01 -39.07 -22.85
C ASP A 67 6.70 -40.57 -22.62
#